data_AF-A0A7S0GQ06-F1
#
_entry.id   AF-A0A7S0GQ06-F1
#
_cell.length_a   1.000
_cell.length_b   1.000
_cell.length_c   1.000
_cell.angle_alpha   90.00
_cell.angle_beta   90.00
_cell.angle_gamma   90.00
#
_symmetry.space_group_name_H-M   'P 1'
#
loop_
_entity.id
_entity.type
_entity.pdbx_description
1 polymer ?
#
loop_
_entity_poly.entity_id
_entity_poly.type
_entity_poly.pdbx_seq_one_letter_code
_entity_poly.pdbx_strand_id
1 'polypeptide(L)'
;SDNGPKKKKMEIVRSLWRQKVAVGDKLETLDSEGLWLPTEILDADRSKIKVHYIGYGSKHDEWVSRDSERLRMDDAQISFQIIRKEKGLEFWQVEALAAVETIFRWQLPEMPPEYISKLVYDNGHRTMCLMKARNDEKKKVIGGICYRPFFKLRFAEIVFCAVVGHEQVRGCGSQLMNHLKEHLGKDGVTHFVTYADDGAVGFFKKQGFSAELNQPKKTYNGHIKEYKGGQLMDCKLDPTGVASLYHGLGDGQNVQDGVYPKGARVEVQFLDKKSETGHRWCAAKIVNSKVGKDGKIHYFIHYPGWNKKWDCWTVPEHIRPDLNYRVDP
;
A
#
# COMPACT_ATOMS: atom_id res chain seq x y z
N SER A 1 37.40 -23.20 -20.84
CA SER A 1 38.70 -22.76 -20.27
C SER A 1 38.54 -21.37 -19.68
N ASP A 2 38.84 -21.26 -18.40
CA ASP A 2 39.16 -20.05 -17.64
C ASP A 2 38.07 -18.98 -17.36
N ASN A 3 37.00 -19.38 -16.68
CA ASN A 3 36.09 -18.45 -15.97
C ASN A 3 36.50 -18.21 -14.49
N GLY A 4 37.61 -18.81 -14.04
CA GLY A 4 38.11 -18.73 -12.67
C GLY A 4 38.50 -17.32 -12.20
N PRO A 5 39.23 -16.52 -13.00
CA PRO A 5 39.67 -15.18 -12.59
C PRO A 5 38.51 -14.18 -12.46
N LYS A 6 37.51 -14.25 -13.34
CA LYS A 6 36.33 -13.35 -13.31
C LYS A 6 35.41 -13.64 -12.12
N LYS A 7 35.18 -14.92 -11.79
CA LYS A 7 34.43 -15.31 -10.58
C LYS A 7 35.15 -14.86 -9.31
N LYS A 8 36.46 -15.10 -9.21
CA LYS A 8 37.28 -14.73 -8.05
C LYS A 8 37.38 -13.21 -7.86
N LYS A 9 37.48 -12.44 -8.95
CA LYS A 9 37.46 -10.97 -8.91
C LYS A 9 36.09 -10.40 -8.52
N MET A 10 34.98 -11.01 -8.98
CA MET A 10 33.64 -10.66 -8.53
C MET A 10 33.38 -11.01 -7.06
N GLU A 11 33.93 -12.12 -6.56
CA GLU A 11 33.83 -12.55 -5.16
C GLU A 11 34.61 -11.63 -4.21
N ILE A 12 35.78 -11.13 -4.65
CA ILE A 12 36.54 -10.09 -3.94
C ILE A 12 35.74 -8.78 -3.89
N VAL A 13 35.13 -8.35 -4.99
CA VAL A 13 34.26 -7.15 -4.98
C VAL A 13 33.01 -7.36 -4.13
N ARG A 14 32.45 -8.58 -4.10
CA ARG A 14 31.31 -8.98 -3.26
C ARG A 14 31.65 -9.13 -1.77
N SER A 15 32.92 -9.10 -1.35
CA SER A 15 33.31 -9.14 0.07
C SER A 15 33.71 -7.76 0.61
N LEU A 16 34.04 -6.80 -0.26
CA LEU A 16 34.44 -5.44 0.16
C LEU A 16 33.31 -4.66 0.86
N TRP A 17 32.04 -4.91 0.55
CA TRP A 17 30.94 -4.24 1.25
C TRP A 17 30.89 -4.65 2.73
N ARG A 18 31.27 -5.89 3.06
CA ARG A 18 31.25 -6.40 4.44
C ARG A 18 32.19 -5.64 5.37
N GLN A 19 33.27 -5.08 4.81
CA GLN A 19 34.21 -4.22 5.52
C GLN A 19 33.69 -2.79 5.71
N LYS A 20 32.69 -2.38 4.92
CA LYS A 20 32.08 -1.04 4.99
C LYS A 20 30.83 -0.99 5.87
N VAL A 21 30.28 -2.15 6.25
CA VAL A 21 29.12 -2.25 7.15
C VAL A 21 29.40 -1.57 8.48
N ALA A 22 28.53 -0.65 8.86
CA ALA A 22 28.59 0.12 10.09
C ALA A 22 27.37 -0.15 11.00
N VAL A 23 27.45 0.34 12.24
CA VAL A 23 26.34 0.30 13.20
C VAL A 23 25.14 1.07 12.63
N GLY A 24 23.95 0.49 12.73
CA GLY A 24 22.71 1.01 12.15
C GLY A 24 22.40 0.54 10.73
N ASP A 25 23.36 -0.11 10.04
CA ASP A 25 23.07 -0.72 8.75
C ASP A 25 22.12 -1.90 8.89
N LYS A 26 21.26 -2.08 7.88
CA LYS A 26 20.31 -3.19 7.79
C LYS A 26 20.78 -4.20 6.76
N LEU A 27 20.86 -5.46 7.20
CA LEU A 27 21.36 -6.60 6.43
C LEU A 27 20.44 -7.79 6.65
N GLU A 28 20.73 -8.90 5.99
CA GLU A 28 20.14 -10.17 6.35
C GLU A 28 21.20 -11.14 6.84
N THR A 29 20.86 -11.85 7.92
CA THR A 29 21.68 -12.90 8.49
C THR A 29 20.96 -14.25 8.38
N LEU A 30 21.67 -15.26 7.89
CA LEU A 30 21.19 -16.63 7.83
C LEU A 30 21.19 -17.22 9.24
N ASP A 31 20.03 -17.64 9.74
CA ASP A 31 19.88 -18.25 11.06
C ASP A 31 20.30 -19.74 11.07
N SER A 32 20.15 -20.39 12.22
CA SER A 32 20.46 -21.82 12.40
C SER A 32 19.49 -22.76 11.71
N GLU A 33 18.30 -22.29 11.31
CA GLU A 33 17.28 -23.06 10.58
C GLU A 33 17.44 -22.91 9.06
N GLY A 34 18.44 -22.14 8.60
CA GLY A 34 18.67 -21.87 7.19
C GLY A 34 17.73 -20.82 6.60
N LEU A 35 17.10 -20.01 7.45
CA LEU A 35 16.26 -18.88 7.05
C LEU A 35 17.05 -17.58 7.12
N TRP A 36 16.97 -16.80 6.04
CA TRP A 36 17.55 -15.46 6.01
C TRP A 36 16.60 -14.50 6.71
N LEU A 37 17.04 -13.95 7.83
CA LEU A 37 16.26 -13.02 8.63
C LEU A 37 16.79 -11.60 8.52
N PRO A 38 15.90 -10.58 8.52
CA PRO A 38 16.33 -9.20 8.56
C PRO A 38 17.01 -8.88 9.89
N THR A 39 18.15 -8.21 9.79
CA THR A 39 19.02 -7.89 10.92
C THR A 39 19.48 -6.44 10.88
N GLU A 40 19.61 -5.83 12.06
CA GLU A 40 20.20 -4.52 12.25
C GLU A 40 21.53 -4.67 12.98
N ILE A 41 22.54 -3.90 12.58
CA ILE A 41 23.86 -3.94 13.22
C ILE A 41 23.84 -3.06 14.46
N LEU A 42 23.89 -3.69 15.64
CA LEU A 42 23.93 -2.96 16.92
C LEU A 42 25.32 -2.51 17.30
N ASP A 43 26.34 -3.28 16.91
CA ASP A 43 27.73 -3.01 17.23
C ASP A 43 28.65 -3.61 16.16
N ALA A 44 29.84 -3.06 16.01
CA ALA A 44 30.74 -3.44 14.94
C ALA A 44 32.21 -3.26 15.36
N ASP A 45 32.97 -4.34 15.27
CA ASP A 45 34.43 -4.35 15.42
C ASP A 45 35.10 -4.51 14.04
N ARG A 46 36.43 -4.50 13.98
CA ARG A 46 37.23 -4.74 12.77
C ARG A 46 37.00 -6.13 12.17
N SER A 47 36.68 -7.13 12.99
CA SER A 47 36.57 -8.53 12.54
C SER A 47 35.15 -9.12 12.59
N LYS A 48 34.29 -8.57 13.46
CA LYS A 48 32.95 -9.09 13.71
C LYS A 48 31.94 -7.96 13.78
N ILE A 49 30.68 -8.28 13.51
CA ILE A 49 29.54 -7.39 13.70
C ILE A 49 28.53 -8.07 14.62
N LYS A 50 27.88 -7.30 15.47
CA LYS A 50 26.81 -7.76 16.32
C LYS A 50 25.48 -7.53 15.60
N VAL A 51 24.82 -8.62 15.25
CA VAL A 51 23.55 -8.60 14.53
C VAL A 51 22.40 -8.73 15.53
N HIS A 52 21.39 -7.90 15.36
CA HIS A 52 20.10 -8.02 16.04
C HIS A 52 19.04 -8.46 15.04
N TYR A 53 18.36 -9.56 15.35
CA TYR A 53 17.28 -10.08 14.52
C TYR A 53 16.00 -9.26 14.72
N ILE A 54 15.58 -8.54 13.67
CA ILE A 54 14.42 -7.64 13.75
C ILE A 54 13.18 -8.48 14.08
N GLY A 55 12.47 -8.11 15.15
CA GLY A 55 11.29 -8.83 15.63
C GLY A 55 11.57 -9.93 16.65
N TYR A 56 12.84 -10.19 16.96
CA TYR A 56 13.26 -11.11 18.01
C TYR A 56 13.83 -10.34 19.21
N GLY A 57 13.78 -10.92 20.40
CA GLY A 57 14.36 -10.31 21.60
C GLY A 57 15.90 -10.32 21.56
N SER A 58 16.54 -9.40 22.29
CA SER A 58 18.01 -9.24 22.34
C SER A 58 18.78 -10.49 22.78
N LYS A 59 18.10 -11.49 23.35
CA LYS A 59 18.66 -12.81 23.67
C LYS A 59 19.13 -13.59 22.42
N HIS A 60 18.62 -13.23 21.24
CA HIS A 60 19.00 -13.83 19.96
C HIS A 60 20.12 -13.06 19.25
N ASP A 61 20.57 -11.94 19.82
CA ASP A 61 21.66 -11.16 19.23
C ASP A 61 22.97 -11.96 19.25
N GLU A 62 23.67 -11.99 18.13
CA GLU A 62 24.91 -12.75 18.02
C GLU A 62 26.02 -11.93 17.36
N TRP A 63 27.27 -12.32 17.63
CA TRP A 63 28.44 -11.78 16.94
C TRP A 63 28.77 -12.66 15.74
N VAL A 64 28.63 -12.09 14.54
CA VAL A 64 28.92 -12.77 13.27
C VAL A 64 30.22 -12.22 12.69
N SER A 65 31.07 -13.11 12.17
CA SER A 65 32.28 -12.69 11.44
C SER A 65 31.90 -11.84 10.22
N ARG A 66 32.61 -10.73 9.99
CA ARG A 66 32.41 -9.90 8.80
C ARG A 66 32.55 -10.69 7.51
N ASP A 67 33.37 -11.74 7.48
CA ASP A 67 33.56 -12.55 6.28
C ASP A 67 32.58 -13.74 6.19
N SER A 68 31.64 -13.86 7.14
CA SER A 68 30.68 -14.94 7.15
C SER A 68 29.82 -14.93 5.90
N GLU A 69 29.66 -16.11 5.29
CA GLU A 69 28.69 -16.34 4.22
C GLU A 69 27.24 -16.21 4.71
N ARG A 70 27.01 -16.20 6.03
CA ARG A 70 25.72 -15.95 6.66
C ARG A 70 25.29 -14.49 6.57
N LEU A 71 26.11 -13.58 6.04
CA LEU A 71 25.78 -12.16 5.89
C LEU A 71 25.56 -11.79 4.43
N ARG A 72 24.45 -11.09 4.16
CA ARG A 72 24.19 -10.50 2.84
C ARG A 72 23.52 -9.13 2.94
N MET A 73 23.74 -8.29 1.92
CA MET A 73 23.05 -7.01 1.81
C MET A 73 21.56 -7.22 1.54
N ASP A 74 20.76 -6.28 2.01
CA ASP A 74 19.35 -6.19 1.70
C ASP A 74 19.13 -5.41 0.40
N ASP A 75 19.56 -5.97 -0.73
CA ASP A 75 19.47 -5.39 -2.07
C ASP A 75 18.17 -5.73 -2.80
N ALA A 76 17.19 -6.24 -2.07
CA ALA A 76 15.99 -6.81 -2.65
C ALA A 76 15.08 -5.72 -3.22
N GLN A 77 14.79 -5.82 -4.51
CA GLN A 77 13.84 -4.94 -5.18
C GLN A 77 12.42 -5.44 -4.95
N ILE A 78 11.59 -4.58 -4.36
CA ILE A 78 10.18 -4.86 -4.15
C ILE A 78 9.38 -4.34 -5.35
N SER A 79 8.41 -5.14 -5.81
CA SER A 79 7.46 -4.75 -6.84
C SER A 79 6.06 -5.24 -6.49
N PHE A 80 5.04 -4.49 -6.92
CA PHE A 80 3.64 -4.80 -6.69
C PHE A 80 3.02 -5.19 -8.02
N GLN A 81 2.29 -6.30 -8.05
CA GLN A 81 1.61 -6.78 -9.26
C GLN A 81 0.17 -7.12 -8.91
N ILE A 82 -0.78 -6.60 -9.68
CA ILE A 82 -2.20 -6.90 -9.49
C ILE A 82 -2.57 -7.97 -10.50
N ILE A 83 -3.04 -9.11 -9.98
CA ILE A 83 -3.45 -10.24 -10.79
C ILE A 83 -4.96 -10.38 -10.66
N ARG A 84 -5.62 -10.47 -11.80
CA ARG A 84 -7.04 -10.77 -11.92
C ARG A 84 -7.17 -12.06 -12.71
N LYS A 85 -8.05 -12.95 -12.26
CA LYS A 85 -8.37 -14.13 -13.05
C LYS A 85 -9.17 -13.73 -14.29
N GLU A 86 -8.56 -13.95 -15.45
CA GLU A 86 -9.17 -13.79 -16.77
C GLU A 86 -8.70 -14.90 -17.72
N LYS A 87 -9.31 -14.98 -18.90
CA LYS A 87 -8.88 -15.95 -19.92
C LYS A 87 -7.51 -15.52 -20.44
N GLY A 88 -6.55 -16.45 -20.46
CA GLY A 88 -5.20 -16.18 -20.97
C GLY A 88 -4.20 -15.67 -19.93
N LEU A 89 -4.37 -16.03 -18.66
CA LEU A 89 -3.34 -15.78 -17.63
C LEU A 89 -1.99 -16.35 -18.07
N GLU A 90 -0.96 -15.52 -17.97
CA GLU A 90 0.42 -15.93 -18.18
C GLU A 90 0.85 -16.93 -17.09
N PHE A 91 1.77 -17.83 -17.43
CA PHE A 91 2.25 -18.87 -16.51
C PHE A 91 2.73 -18.29 -15.17
N TRP A 92 3.50 -17.20 -15.21
CA TRP A 92 4.01 -16.53 -14.00
C TRP A 92 2.89 -15.94 -13.12
N GLN A 93 1.74 -15.54 -13.70
CA GLN A 93 0.60 -15.04 -12.94
C GLN A 93 -0.09 -16.18 -12.19
N VAL A 94 -0.19 -17.35 -12.82
CA VAL A 94 -0.73 -18.57 -12.19
C VAL A 94 0.18 -18.99 -11.04
N GLU A 95 1.50 -19.00 -11.24
CA GLU A 95 2.47 -19.29 -10.17
C GLU A 95 2.35 -18.30 -9.01
N ALA A 96 2.19 -17.01 -9.31
CA ALA A 96 2.04 -15.97 -8.30
C ALA A 96 0.74 -16.12 -7.49
N LEU A 97 -0.38 -16.48 -8.13
CA LEU A 97 -1.64 -16.77 -7.45
C LEU A 97 -1.54 -18.01 -6.55
N ALA A 98 -0.90 -19.08 -7.02
CA ALA A 98 -0.67 -20.28 -6.21
C ALA A 98 0.25 -19.99 -5.01
N ALA A 99 1.27 -19.16 -5.20
CA ALA A 99 2.16 -18.74 -4.13
C ALA A 99 1.44 -17.90 -3.07
N VAL A 100 0.65 -16.89 -3.47
CA VAL A 100 -0.08 -16.05 -2.51
C VAL A 100 -1.20 -16.82 -1.80
N GLU A 101 -1.87 -17.74 -2.49
CA GLU A 101 -2.84 -18.67 -1.88
C GLU A 101 -2.20 -19.50 -0.78
N THR A 102 -0.99 -20.02 -1.03
CA THR A 102 -0.23 -20.78 -0.03
C THR A 102 0.06 -19.90 1.18
N ILE A 103 0.48 -18.65 0.97
CA ILE A 103 0.71 -17.69 2.07
C ILE A 103 -0.58 -17.47 2.87
N PHE A 104 -1.72 -17.26 2.22
CA PHE A 104 -3.00 -17.10 2.93
C PHE A 104 -3.36 -18.32 3.76
N ARG A 105 -3.19 -19.54 3.22
CA ARG A 105 -3.48 -20.79 3.95
C ARG A 105 -2.63 -20.93 5.22
N TRP A 106 -1.36 -20.55 5.15
CA TRP A 106 -0.46 -20.63 6.30
C TRP A 106 -0.70 -19.53 7.33
N GLN A 107 -1.01 -18.31 6.88
CA GLN A 107 -1.17 -17.14 7.76
C GLN A 107 -2.59 -17.02 8.33
N LEU A 108 -3.59 -17.69 7.73
CA LEU A 108 -4.99 -17.66 8.14
C LEU A 108 -5.51 -19.10 8.39
N PRO A 109 -5.04 -19.79 9.44
CA PRO A 109 -5.38 -21.19 9.69
C PRO A 109 -6.87 -21.43 9.99
N GLU A 110 -7.57 -20.41 10.51
CA GLU A 110 -9.02 -20.46 10.78
C GLU A 110 -9.86 -20.44 9.48
N MET A 111 -9.25 -20.09 8.34
CA MET A 111 -9.94 -20.02 7.05
C MET A 111 -9.79 -21.35 6.30
N PRO A 112 -10.90 -22.00 5.89
CA PRO A 112 -10.84 -23.27 5.16
C PRO A 112 -10.03 -23.14 3.85
N PRO A 113 -9.11 -24.07 3.54
CA PRO A 113 -8.28 -23.99 2.33
C PRO A 113 -9.08 -23.87 1.05
N GLU A 114 -10.21 -24.59 0.93
CA GLU A 114 -11.09 -24.56 -0.24
C GLU A 114 -11.79 -23.20 -0.38
N TYR A 115 -12.09 -22.55 0.75
CA TYR A 115 -12.68 -21.22 0.77
C TYR A 115 -11.69 -20.17 0.28
N ILE A 116 -10.43 -20.25 0.72
CA ILE A 116 -9.34 -19.39 0.25
C ILE A 116 -9.18 -19.55 -1.27
N SER A 117 -9.03 -20.79 -1.75
CA SER A 117 -8.90 -21.08 -3.19
C SER A 117 -10.07 -20.50 -3.97
N LYS A 118 -11.30 -20.72 -3.51
CA LYS A 118 -12.50 -20.24 -4.18
C LYS A 118 -12.47 -18.74 -4.40
N LEU A 119 -12.00 -17.96 -3.42
CA LEU A 119 -11.97 -16.50 -3.51
C LEU A 119 -10.76 -15.96 -4.27
N VAL A 120 -9.58 -16.53 -4.08
CA VAL A 120 -8.37 -16.14 -4.83
C VAL A 120 -8.56 -16.34 -6.33
N TYR A 121 -9.27 -17.41 -6.73
CA TYR A 121 -9.58 -17.72 -8.13
C TYR A 121 -11.00 -17.32 -8.55
N ASP A 122 -11.66 -16.42 -7.84
CA ASP A 122 -12.95 -15.86 -8.26
C ASP A 122 -12.77 -14.70 -9.24
N ASN A 123 -13.60 -14.63 -10.29
CA ASN A 123 -13.48 -13.61 -11.33
C ASN A 123 -13.85 -12.18 -10.85
N GLY A 124 -14.59 -12.09 -9.74
CA GLY A 124 -14.94 -10.83 -9.09
C GLY A 124 -13.85 -10.32 -8.16
N HIS A 125 -12.86 -11.15 -7.82
CA HIS A 125 -11.76 -10.81 -6.93
C HIS A 125 -10.50 -10.46 -7.74
N ARG A 126 -9.63 -9.69 -7.09
CA ARG A 126 -8.31 -9.33 -7.58
C ARG A 126 -7.33 -9.52 -6.44
N THR A 127 -6.11 -9.91 -6.76
CA THR A 127 -5.06 -10.08 -5.76
C THR A 127 -3.88 -9.17 -6.10
N MET A 128 -3.55 -8.25 -5.20
CA MET A 128 -2.30 -7.51 -5.25
C MET A 128 -1.21 -8.35 -4.60
N CYS A 129 -0.24 -8.82 -5.38
CA CYS A 129 0.90 -9.57 -4.91
C CYS A 129 2.09 -8.64 -4.63
N LEU A 130 2.71 -8.83 -3.47
CA LEU A 130 4.01 -8.29 -3.13
C LEU A 130 5.09 -9.24 -3.61
N MET A 131 5.87 -8.81 -4.58
CA MET A 131 6.95 -9.60 -5.17
C MET A 131 8.29 -9.00 -4.81
N LYS A 132 9.19 -9.83 -4.31
CA LYS A 132 10.56 -9.46 -3.97
C LYS A 132 11.49 -10.15 -4.97
N ALA A 133 12.27 -9.35 -5.68
CA ALA A 133 13.30 -9.80 -6.61
C ALA A 133 14.68 -9.53 -5.97
N ARG A 134 15.65 -10.41 -6.20
CA ARG A 134 17.04 -10.18 -5.78
C ARG A 134 17.95 -10.49 -6.95
N ASN A 135 18.75 -9.53 -7.41
CA ASN A 135 19.71 -9.73 -8.51
C ASN A 135 19.13 -10.59 -9.66
N ASP A 136 19.87 -11.61 -10.11
CA ASP A 136 19.50 -12.56 -11.17
C ASP A 136 18.47 -13.63 -10.72
N GLU A 137 17.90 -13.53 -9.51
CA GLU A 137 16.90 -14.48 -9.02
C GLU A 137 15.49 -14.18 -9.55
N LYS A 138 14.69 -15.25 -9.69
CA LYS A 138 13.28 -15.13 -10.04
C LYS A 138 12.52 -14.37 -8.95
N LYS A 139 11.61 -13.49 -9.35
CA LYS A 139 10.70 -12.77 -8.44
C LYS A 139 9.91 -13.75 -7.59
N LYS A 140 10.02 -13.63 -6.27
CA LYS A 140 9.28 -14.46 -5.31
C LYS A 140 8.13 -13.65 -4.70
N VAL A 141 6.94 -14.27 -4.61
CA VAL A 141 5.82 -13.69 -3.87
C VAL A 141 6.08 -13.84 -2.37
N ILE A 142 5.98 -12.73 -1.63
CA ILE A 142 6.22 -12.67 -0.19
C ILE A 142 5.00 -12.19 0.60
N GLY A 143 3.92 -11.82 -0.09
CA GLY A 143 2.67 -11.42 0.53
C GLY A 143 1.64 -10.98 -0.50
N GLY A 144 0.44 -10.65 -0.05
CA GLY A 144 -0.56 -10.05 -0.90
C GLY A 144 -1.85 -9.67 -0.19
N ILE A 145 -2.68 -8.95 -0.94
CA ILE A 145 -4.02 -8.57 -0.54
C ILE A 145 -5.01 -9.06 -1.60
N CYS A 146 -5.92 -9.96 -1.22
CA CYS A 146 -7.06 -10.34 -2.03
C CYS A 146 -8.23 -9.42 -1.70
N TYR A 147 -8.79 -8.77 -2.71
CA TYR A 147 -9.87 -7.80 -2.55
C TYR A 147 -10.92 -7.93 -3.66
N ARG A 148 -12.12 -7.45 -3.37
CA ARG A 148 -13.25 -7.38 -4.30
C ARG A 148 -13.68 -5.92 -4.49
N PRO A 149 -13.41 -5.31 -5.66
CA PRO A 149 -13.80 -3.93 -5.91
C PRO A 149 -15.27 -3.82 -6.37
N PHE A 150 -15.99 -2.83 -5.82
CA PHE A 150 -17.34 -2.45 -6.23
C PHE A 150 -17.33 -1.01 -6.78
N PHE A 151 -16.74 -0.82 -7.96
CA PHE A 151 -16.51 0.52 -8.54
C PHE A 151 -17.76 1.41 -8.61
N LYS A 152 -18.93 0.84 -8.93
CA LYS A 152 -20.21 1.58 -8.97
C LYS A 152 -20.62 2.13 -7.60
N LEU A 153 -20.31 1.39 -6.53
CA LEU A 153 -20.62 1.76 -5.14
C LEU A 153 -19.42 2.46 -4.47
N ARG A 154 -18.33 2.65 -5.20
CA ARG A 154 -17.11 3.33 -4.76
C ARG A 154 -16.48 2.75 -3.49
N PHE A 155 -16.61 1.45 -3.26
CA PHE A 155 -15.90 0.77 -2.17
C PHE A 155 -15.22 -0.51 -2.64
N ALA A 156 -14.28 -1.03 -1.85
CA ALA A 156 -13.68 -2.34 -2.05
C ALA A 156 -13.69 -3.15 -0.74
N GLU A 157 -14.01 -4.43 -0.83
CA GLU A 157 -13.91 -5.37 0.27
C GLU A 157 -12.51 -5.98 0.28
N ILE A 158 -11.76 -5.82 1.38
CA ILE A 158 -10.51 -6.56 1.60
C ILE A 158 -10.88 -7.90 2.24
N VAL A 159 -10.61 -8.97 1.49
CA VAL A 159 -10.99 -10.34 1.85
C VAL A 159 -9.86 -11.03 2.59
N PHE A 160 -8.63 -10.98 2.05
CA PHE A 160 -7.45 -11.54 2.70
C PHE A 160 -6.30 -10.54 2.64
N CYS A 161 -5.51 -10.47 3.71
CA CYS A 161 -4.31 -9.65 3.77
C CYS A 161 -3.26 -10.42 4.58
N ALA A 162 -2.16 -10.83 3.94
CA ALA A 162 -1.11 -11.58 4.61
C ALA A 162 0.26 -11.32 3.97
N VAL A 163 1.29 -11.37 4.81
CA VAL A 163 2.71 -11.32 4.43
C VAL A 163 3.41 -12.46 5.15
N VAL A 164 4.41 -13.06 4.52
CA VAL A 164 5.21 -14.14 5.14
C VAL A 164 5.86 -13.64 6.43
N GLY A 165 5.83 -14.45 7.50
CA GLY A 165 6.20 -14.05 8.87
C GLY A 165 7.50 -13.23 9.00
N HIS A 166 8.61 -13.69 8.41
CA HIS A 166 9.90 -12.99 8.50
C HIS A 166 9.95 -11.65 7.75
N GLU A 167 9.02 -11.38 6.83
CA GLU A 167 8.92 -10.10 6.11
C GLU A 167 7.90 -9.13 6.77
N GLN A 168 7.09 -9.58 7.74
CA GLN A 168 6.08 -8.74 8.39
C GLN A 168 6.71 -7.55 9.14
N VAL A 169 7.88 -7.77 9.74
CA VAL A 169 8.61 -6.77 10.55
C VAL A 169 9.22 -5.64 9.72
N ARG A 170 9.21 -5.74 8.39
CA ARG A 170 9.79 -4.75 7.47
C ARG A 170 8.79 -3.70 6.99
N GLY A 171 7.58 -3.67 7.56
CA GLY A 171 6.52 -2.76 7.13
C GLY A 171 5.91 -3.13 5.78
N CYS A 172 6.23 -4.31 5.23
CA CYS A 172 5.71 -4.80 3.95
C CYS A 172 4.17 -4.79 3.88
N GLY A 173 3.49 -5.11 4.98
CA GLY A 173 2.03 -5.02 5.06
C GLY A 173 1.51 -3.58 4.92
N SER A 174 2.20 -2.61 5.50
CA SER A 174 1.84 -1.19 5.35
C SER A 174 2.11 -0.70 3.93
N GLN A 175 3.23 -1.11 3.32
CA GLN A 175 3.53 -0.78 1.92
C GLN A 175 2.50 -1.37 0.96
N LEU A 176 2.09 -2.64 1.15
CA LEU A 176 1.01 -3.29 0.42
C LEU A 176 -0.30 -2.51 0.51
N MET A 177 -0.69 -2.15 1.74
CA MET A 177 -1.92 -1.39 1.96
C MET A 177 -1.85 -0.01 1.28
N ASN A 178 -0.74 0.72 1.42
CA ASN A 178 -0.59 2.04 0.80
C ASN A 178 -0.65 1.98 -0.72
N HIS A 179 0.03 1.00 -1.35
CA HIS A 179 -0.07 0.80 -2.79
C HIS A 179 -1.49 0.42 -3.23
N LEU A 180 -2.21 -0.38 -2.43
CA LEU A 180 -3.59 -0.72 -2.73
C LEU A 180 -4.52 0.51 -2.65
N LYS A 181 -4.36 1.33 -1.60
CA LYS A 181 -5.10 2.60 -1.43
C LYS A 181 -4.87 3.54 -2.60
N GLU A 182 -3.61 3.73 -3.01
CA GLU A 182 -3.26 4.59 -4.13
C GLU A 182 -3.86 4.05 -5.44
N HIS A 183 -3.73 2.75 -5.69
CA HIS A 183 -4.23 2.12 -6.90
C HIS A 183 -5.76 2.24 -7.01
N LEU A 184 -6.49 1.84 -5.97
CA LEU A 184 -7.95 1.86 -5.99
C LEU A 184 -8.54 3.27 -5.83
N GLY A 185 -7.82 4.18 -5.17
CA GLY A 185 -8.17 5.59 -5.11
C GLY A 185 -8.18 6.24 -6.49
N LYS A 186 -7.21 5.91 -7.35
CA LYS A 186 -7.18 6.35 -8.76
C LYS A 186 -8.38 5.80 -9.55
N ASP A 187 -8.83 4.58 -9.23
CA ASP A 187 -10.02 3.97 -9.83
C ASP A 187 -11.35 4.47 -9.22
N GLY A 188 -11.32 5.49 -8.37
CA GLY A 188 -12.50 6.15 -7.80
C GLY A 188 -13.10 5.46 -6.58
N VAL A 189 -12.44 4.42 -6.04
CA VAL A 189 -12.79 3.82 -4.75
C VAL A 189 -12.51 4.83 -3.64
N THR A 190 -13.47 5.00 -2.73
CA THR A 190 -13.39 5.96 -1.62
C THR A 190 -13.39 5.28 -0.26
N HIS A 191 -13.78 4.01 -0.17
CA HIS A 191 -13.87 3.28 1.10
C HIS A 191 -13.34 1.87 0.95
N PHE A 192 -12.59 1.41 1.95
CA PHE A 192 -12.27 0.00 2.14
C PHE A 192 -13.08 -0.55 3.30
N VAL A 193 -13.55 -1.78 3.14
CA VAL A 193 -14.26 -2.52 4.17
C VAL A 193 -13.59 -3.86 4.36
N THR A 194 -13.46 -4.32 5.60
CA THR A 194 -12.89 -5.63 5.90
C THR A 194 -13.48 -6.21 7.17
N TYR A 195 -13.47 -7.53 7.28
CA TYR A 195 -13.64 -8.20 8.56
C TYR A 195 -12.26 -8.58 9.08
N ALA A 196 -11.82 -7.90 10.12
CA ALA A 196 -10.54 -8.15 10.77
C ALA A 196 -10.72 -9.18 11.90
N ASP A 197 -9.81 -10.14 12.00
CA ASP A 197 -9.68 -10.96 13.20
C ASP A 197 -9.02 -10.15 14.34
N ASP A 198 -9.13 -10.62 15.57
CA ASP A 198 -8.60 -9.93 16.75
C ASP A 198 -7.10 -9.62 16.63
N GLY A 199 -6.35 -10.50 15.97
CA GLY A 199 -4.92 -10.35 15.71
C GLY A 199 -4.58 -9.23 14.70
N ALA A 200 -5.44 -8.97 13.72
CA ALA A 200 -5.21 -7.95 12.70
C ALA A 200 -5.87 -6.60 13.00
N VAL A 201 -6.79 -6.49 13.97
CA VAL A 201 -7.44 -5.21 14.33
C VAL A 201 -6.40 -4.11 14.58
N GLY A 202 -5.30 -4.42 15.29
CA GLY A 202 -4.23 -3.46 15.55
C GLY A 202 -3.51 -2.99 14.28
N PHE A 203 -3.31 -3.89 13.32
CA PHE A 203 -2.76 -3.54 12.00
C PHE A 203 -3.70 -2.62 11.24
N PHE A 204 -4.98 -2.99 11.11
CA PHE A 204 -5.97 -2.20 10.36
C PHE A 204 -6.18 -0.82 10.98
N LYS A 205 -6.22 -0.70 12.31
CA LYS A 205 -6.26 0.61 12.99
C LYS A 205 -5.08 1.50 12.60
N LYS A 206 -3.85 0.95 12.57
CA LYS A 206 -2.66 1.69 12.10
C LYS A 206 -2.74 2.08 10.63
N GLN A 207 -3.49 1.34 9.83
CA GLN A 207 -3.80 1.69 8.43
C GLN A 207 -5.01 2.64 8.31
N GLY A 208 -5.52 3.23 9.39
CA GLY A 208 -6.64 4.17 9.33
C GLY A 208 -8.02 3.53 9.15
N PHE A 209 -8.17 2.25 9.51
CA PHE A 209 -9.49 1.62 9.64
C PHE A 209 -10.09 1.89 11.02
N SER A 210 -11.40 2.09 11.06
CA SER A 210 -12.20 2.28 12.27
C SER A 210 -13.32 1.24 12.34
N ALA A 211 -13.73 0.92 13.57
CA ALA A 211 -14.94 0.15 13.82
C ALA A 211 -16.22 1.01 13.69
N GLU A 212 -16.07 2.33 13.73
CA GLU A 212 -17.14 3.28 13.44
C GLU A 212 -17.29 3.39 11.92
N LEU A 213 -18.39 2.84 11.39
CA LEU A 213 -18.62 2.79 9.95
C LEU A 213 -18.94 4.18 9.42
N ASN A 214 -18.09 4.70 8.52
CA ASN A 214 -18.29 6.00 7.91
C ASN A 214 -19.47 6.03 6.91
N GLN A 215 -19.90 4.87 6.40
CA GLN A 215 -21.13 4.77 5.61
C GLN A 215 -22.24 3.99 6.30
N PRO A 216 -23.51 4.28 5.96
CA PRO A 216 -24.64 3.51 6.46
C PRO A 216 -24.47 2.03 6.13
N LYS A 217 -24.74 1.14 7.09
CA LYS A 217 -24.72 -0.32 6.89
C LYS A 217 -25.45 -0.76 5.61
N LYS A 218 -26.51 -0.04 5.20
CA LYS A 218 -27.26 -0.27 3.95
C LYS A 218 -26.39 -0.25 2.68
N THR A 219 -25.27 0.48 2.64
CA THR A 219 -24.39 0.50 1.46
C THR A 219 -23.65 -0.82 1.28
N TYR A 220 -23.31 -1.48 2.39
CA TYR A 220 -22.52 -2.72 2.38
C TYR A 220 -23.40 -3.98 2.47
N ASN A 221 -24.62 -3.83 3.01
CA ASN A 221 -25.49 -4.94 3.35
C ASN A 221 -25.86 -5.77 2.10
N GLY A 222 -25.58 -7.07 2.14
CA GLY A 222 -25.79 -7.99 1.02
C GLY A 222 -24.67 -8.03 -0.03
N HIS A 223 -23.63 -7.19 0.10
CA HIS A 223 -22.48 -7.20 -0.81
C HIS A 223 -21.21 -7.79 -0.20
N ILE A 224 -20.99 -7.55 1.10
CA ILE A 224 -19.83 -8.07 1.86
C ILE A 224 -20.18 -9.37 2.57
N LYS A 225 -19.19 -10.24 2.76
CA LYS A 225 -19.39 -11.50 3.47
C LYS A 225 -19.17 -11.30 4.97
N GLU A 226 -20.07 -11.82 5.79
CA GLU A 226 -19.91 -11.83 7.24
C GLU A 226 -19.02 -12.98 7.68
N TYR A 227 -18.06 -12.70 8.56
CA TYR A 227 -17.17 -13.69 9.14
C TYR A 227 -17.44 -13.82 10.64
N LYS A 228 -17.66 -15.05 11.12
CA LYS A 228 -17.80 -15.32 12.56
C LYS A 228 -16.49 -14.97 13.26
N GLY A 229 -16.57 -14.17 14.33
CA GLY A 229 -15.40 -13.75 15.10
C GLY A 229 -14.60 -12.60 14.47
N GLY A 230 -15.05 -12.04 13.33
CA GLY A 230 -14.42 -10.86 12.73
C GLY A 230 -15.09 -9.56 13.17
N GLN A 231 -14.29 -8.53 13.42
CA GLN A 231 -14.77 -7.16 13.58
C GLN A 231 -14.87 -6.48 12.21
N LEU A 232 -16.07 -6.00 11.86
CA LEU A 232 -16.26 -5.17 10.66
C LEU A 232 -15.55 -3.82 10.86
N MET A 233 -14.66 -3.48 9.94
CA MET A 233 -13.91 -2.23 9.95
C MET A 233 -14.02 -1.52 8.60
N ASP A 234 -14.05 -0.19 8.64
CA ASP A 234 -14.14 0.71 7.49
C ASP A 234 -12.95 1.67 7.46
N CYS A 235 -12.41 1.96 6.28
CA CYS A 235 -11.38 2.97 6.06
C CYS A 235 -11.80 3.88 4.91
N LYS A 236 -12.00 5.17 5.21
CA LYS A 236 -12.14 6.20 4.19
C LYS A 236 -10.79 6.47 3.54
N LEU A 237 -10.75 6.34 2.22
CA LEU A 237 -9.59 6.69 1.41
C LEU A 237 -9.58 8.21 1.22
N ASP A 238 -8.44 8.83 1.44
CA ASP A 238 -8.20 10.20 1.04
C ASP A 238 -7.98 10.23 -0.49
N PRO A 239 -8.90 10.81 -1.27
CA PRO A 239 -8.82 10.81 -2.73
C PRO A 239 -7.65 11.63 -3.29
N THR A 240 -6.94 12.39 -2.43
CA THR A 240 -5.83 13.25 -2.84
C THR A 240 -4.43 12.71 -2.54
N GLY A 241 -4.31 11.53 -1.92
CA GLY A 241 -3.01 10.95 -1.55
C GLY A 241 -2.22 11.79 -0.53
N VAL A 242 -2.88 12.74 0.12
CA VAL A 242 -2.26 13.74 0.99
C VAL A 242 -1.83 13.03 2.27
N ALA A 243 -2.66 12.14 2.82
CA ALA A 243 -2.32 11.35 4.01
C ALA A 243 -0.99 10.55 3.95
N SER A 244 -0.55 10.12 2.76
CA SER A 244 0.74 9.39 2.59
C SER A 244 1.97 10.29 2.70
N LEU A 245 1.84 11.59 2.49
CA LEU A 245 2.95 12.56 2.64
C LEU A 245 3.12 13.03 4.09
N TYR A 246 2.09 12.90 4.94
CA TYR A 246 2.10 13.44 6.31
C TYR A 246 2.38 12.42 7.42
N HIS A 247 2.39 11.11 7.14
CA HIS A 247 2.78 10.11 8.14
C HIS A 247 4.30 10.11 8.48
N GLY A 248 5.08 10.98 7.83
CA GLY A 248 6.50 11.21 8.12
C GLY A 248 6.79 12.44 8.99
N LEU A 249 5.78 13.18 9.47
CA LEU A 249 5.97 14.35 10.32
C LEU A 249 5.17 14.19 11.60
N GLY A 250 5.90 14.19 12.72
CA GLY A 250 5.37 13.96 14.05
C GLY A 250 4.29 14.95 14.48
N ASP A 251 3.50 14.46 15.42
CA ASP A 251 2.68 15.14 16.42
C ASP A 251 1.85 16.37 15.98
N GLY A 252 0.54 16.15 16.01
CA GLY A 252 -0.40 17.12 16.57
C GLY A 252 -0.74 18.31 15.69
N GLN A 253 -1.64 18.11 14.72
CA GLN A 253 -2.70 19.08 14.39
C GLN A 253 -3.77 18.41 13.50
N ASN A 254 -5.03 18.50 13.93
CA ASN A 254 -6.19 18.05 13.15
C ASN A 254 -6.32 18.90 11.87
N VAL A 255 -5.97 18.32 10.72
CA VAL A 255 -6.17 18.96 9.41
C VAL A 255 -7.46 18.40 8.81
N GLN A 256 -8.48 19.24 8.66
CA GLN A 256 -9.78 18.88 8.08
C GLN A 256 -9.66 18.56 6.58
N ASP A 257 -10.39 17.52 6.15
CA ASP A 257 -10.59 17.08 4.75
C ASP A 257 -10.88 18.24 3.77
N GLY A 258 -10.30 18.20 2.56
CA GLY A 258 -10.76 19.03 1.44
C GLY A 258 -9.98 20.32 1.16
N VAL A 259 -8.68 20.37 1.50
CA VAL A 259 -7.79 21.50 1.17
C VAL A 259 -7.18 21.36 -0.22
N TYR A 260 -7.66 22.12 -1.22
CA TYR A 260 -7.10 22.14 -2.57
C TYR A 260 -5.98 23.20 -2.68
N PRO A 261 -4.74 22.84 -3.07
CA PRO A 261 -3.67 23.81 -3.22
C PRO A 261 -3.91 24.75 -4.40
N LYS A 262 -3.33 25.96 -4.34
CA LYS A 262 -3.32 26.89 -5.46
C LYS A 262 -2.72 26.21 -6.68
N GLY A 263 -3.46 26.21 -7.79
CA GLY A 263 -3.09 25.57 -9.03
C GLY A 263 -3.72 24.20 -9.26
N ALA A 264 -4.39 23.60 -8.26
CA ALA A 264 -5.10 22.33 -8.42
C ALA A 264 -6.20 22.44 -9.48
N ARG A 265 -6.32 21.40 -10.33
CA ARG A 265 -7.41 21.27 -11.30
C ARG A 265 -8.54 20.48 -10.65
N VAL A 266 -9.74 21.03 -10.73
CA VAL A 266 -10.94 20.55 -10.05
C VAL A 266 -12.13 20.66 -11.00
N GLU A 267 -13.20 19.93 -10.76
CA GLU A 267 -14.49 20.20 -11.36
C GLU A 267 -15.36 20.96 -10.35
N VAL A 268 -16.05 21.99 -10.84
CA VAL A 268 -16.94 22.81 -10.02
C VAL A 268 -18.36 22.72 -10.54
N GLN A 269 -19.30 22.55 -9.63
CA GLN A 269 -20.72 22.53 -9.94
C GLN A 269 -21.15 23.92 -10.44
N PHE A 270 -21.56 23.99 -11.70
CA PHE A 270 -22.06 25.18 -12.37
C PHE A 270 -23.56 25.03 -12.61
N LEU A 271 -24.34 26.01 -12.16
CA LEU A 271 -25.79 26.06 -12.41
C LEU A 271 -26.05 26.36 -13.89
N ASP A 272 -26.62 25.38 -14.60
CA ASP A 272 -27.06 25.55 -15.98
C ASP A 272 -28.58 25.67 -16.02
N LYS A 273 -29.09 26.87 -16.27
CA LYS A 273 -30.53 27.15 -16.35
C LYS A 273 -31.23 26.42 -17.50
N LYS A 274 -30.49 25.73 -18.37
CA LYS A 274 -31.01 24.97 -19.52
C LYS A 274 -30.96 23.44 -19.35
N SER A 275 -30.39 22.90 -18.27
CA SER A 275 -30.37 21.44 -18.05
C SER A 275 -31.54 21.00 -17.17
N GLU A 276 -32.13 19.83 -17.47
CA GLU A 276 -33.23 19.24 -16.70
C GLU A 276 -32.85 18.93 -15.23
N THR A 277 -31.55 18.86 -14.92
CA THR A 277 -30.99 18.63 -13.58
C THR A 277 -30.53 19.91 -12.86
N GLY A 278 -30.60 21.06 -13.55
CA GLY A 278 -30.18 22.38 -13.06
C GLY A 278 -28.67 22.59 -12.85
N HIS A 279 -27.84 21.56 -12.96
CA HIS A 279 -26.40 21.64 -12.65
C HIS A 279 -25.56 20.79 -13.61
N ARG A 280 -24.40 21.31 -13.97
CA ARG A 280 -23.33 20.60 -14.69
C ARG A 280 -22.00 20.77 -13.97
N TRP A 281 -21.13 19.78 -14.02
CA TRP A 281 -19.77 19.89 -13.51
C TRP A 281 -18.85 20.42 -14.62
N CYS A 282 -18.08 21.47 -14.32
CA CYS A 282 -17.17 22.09 -15.27
C CYS A 282 -15.74 22.09 -14.72
N ALA A 283 -14.76 21.71 -15.55
CA ALA A 283 -13.36 21.77 -15.20
C ALA A 283 -12.93 23.21 -14.89
N ALA A 284 -12.20 23.39 -13.80
CA ALA A 284 -11.74 24.64 -13.24
C ALA A 284 -10.35 24.47 -12.62
N LYS A 285 -9.71 25.59 -12.29
CA LYS A 285 -8.42 25.63 -11.59
C LYS A 285 -8.54 26.52 -10.37
N ILE A 286 -8.01 26.05 -9.24
CA ILE A 286 -7.92 26.83 -8.02
C ILE A 286 -6.88 27.94 -8.22
N VAL A 287 -7.31 29.19 -8.13
CA VAL A 287 -6.45 30.37 -8.27
C VAL A 287 -6.06 30.91 -6.90
N ASN A 288 -6.95 30.84 -5.92
CA ASN A 288 -6.70 31.28 -4.56
C ASN A 288 -7.61 30.58 -3.55
N SER A 289 -7.29 30.66 -2.27
CA SER A 289 -8.15 30.20 -1.16
C SER A 289 -8.14 31.21 -0.02
N LYS A 290 -9.22 31.28 0.74
CA LYS A 290 -9.33 32.10 1.97
C LYS A 290 -10.27 31.44 2.96
N VAL A 291 -10.08 31.68 4.25
CA VAL A 291 -11.05 31.28 5.28
C VAL A 291 -12.15 32.33 5.34
N GLY A 292 -13.40 31.91 5.15
CA GLY A 292 -14.58 32.75 5.25
C GLY A 292 -14.94 33.08 6.69
N LYS A 293 -15.90 34.00 6.88
CA LYS A 293 -16.43 34.36 8.21
C LYS A 293 -17.18 33.20 8.88
N ASP A 294 -17.55 32.19 8.10
CA ASP A 294 -18.18 30.93 8.50
C ASP A 294 -17.15 29.89 9.01
N GLY A 295 -15.86 30.22 9.04
CA GLY A 295 -14.79 29.30 9.43
C GLY A 295 -14.45 28.25 8.36
N LYS A 296 -15.10 28.29 7.19
CA LYS A 296 -14.85 27.36 6.08
C LYS A 296 -13.86 27.94 5.08
N ILE A 297 -13.14 27.08 4.38
CA ILE A 297 -12.25 27.50 3.29
C ILE A 297 -13.08 27.75 2.03
N HIS A 298 -13.02 28.95 1.47
CA HIS A 298 -13.58 29.31 0.18
C HIS A 298 -12.46 29.31 -0.86
N TYR A 299 -12.77 28.88 -2.08
CA TYR A 299 -11.81 28.82 -3.19
C TYR A 299 -12.21 29.77 -4.31
N PHE A 300 -11.23 30.53 -4.80
CA PHE A 300 -11.38 31.31 -6.02
C PHE A 300 -10.95 30.45 -7.20
N ILE A 301 -11.86 30.25 -8.15
CA ILE A 301 -11.68 29.34 -9.27
C ILE A 301 -11.67 30.08 -10.60
N HIS A 302 -10.93 29.53 -11.56
CA HIS A 302 -10.94 29.96 -12.96
C HIS A 302 -11.30 28.79 -13.86
N TYR A 303 -12.22 28.99 -14.81
CA TYR A 303 -12.60 27.97 -15.78
C TYR A 303 -11.71 28.07 -17.04
N PRO A 304 -10.83 27.08 -17.32
CA PRO A 304 -9.96 27.12 -18.48
C PRO A 304 -10.74 27.30 -19.79
N GLY A 305 -10.32 28.25 -20.61
CA GLY A 305 -10.98 28.58 -21.88
C GLY A 305 -12.20 29.51 -21.75
N TRP A 306 -12.55 29.93 -20.53
CA TRP A 306 -13.63 30.89 -20.28
C TRP A 306 -13.08 32.27 -19.96
N ASN A 307 -13.92 33.29 -20.14
CA ASN A 307 -13.58 34.66 -19.79
C ASN A 307 -13.50 34.82 -18.26
N LYS A 308 -12.50 35.56 -17.75
CA LYS A 308 -12.26 35.84 -16.31
C LYS A 308 -13.47 36.41 -15.56
N LYS A 309 -14.45 37.00 -16.26
CA LYS A 309 -15.72 37.45 -15.65
C LYS A 309 -16.54 36.31 -15.02
N TRP A 310 -16.25 35.06 -15.39
CA TRP A 310 -16.88 33.86 -14.85
C TRP A 310 -16.11 33.25 -13.66
N ASP A 311 -14.94 33.80 -13.32
CA ASP A 311 -14.18 33.38 -12.15
C ASP A 311 -14.97 33.76 -10.89
N CYS A 312 -15.12 32.81 -9.97
CA CYS A 312 -15.96 33.01 -8.80
C CYS A 312 -15.35 32.39 -7.55
N TRP A 313 -15.88 32.80 -6.40
CA TRP A 313 -15.64 32.11 -5.15
C TRP A 313 -16.66 30.98 -5.01
N THR A 314 -16.19 29.80 -4.60
CA THR A 314 -17.04 28.66 -4.32
C THR A 314 -16.59 27.97 -3.03
N VAL A 315 -17.46 27.11 -2.52
CA VAL A 315 -17.27 26.37 -1.26
C VAL A 315 -16.84 24.93 -1.56
N PRO A 316 -16.18 24.23 -0.62
CA PRO A 316 -15.64 22.89 -0.87
C PRO A 316 -16.70 21.88 -1.31
N GLU A 317 -17.96 22.06 -0.87
CA GLU A 317 -19.09 21.19 -1.21
C GLU A 317 -19.46 21.23 -2.71
N HIS A 318 -19.06 22.28 -3.44
CA HIS A 318 -19.29 22.43 -4.87
C HIS A 318 -18.06 22.10 -5.73
N ILE A 319 -16.99 21.58 -5.12
CA ILE A 319 -15.73 21.26 -5.79
C ILE A 319 -15.44 19.77 -5.63
N ARG A 320 -15.05 19.13 -6.73
CA ARG A 320 -14.48 17.77 -6.71
C ARG A 320 -13.21 17.70 -7.55
N PRO A 321 -12.33 16.71 -7.36
CA PRO A 321 -11.17 16.52 -8.23
C PRO A 321 -11.57 16.28 -9.68
N ASP A 322 -10.80 16.81 -10.64
CA ASP A 322 -10.98 16.51 -12.06
C ASP A 322 -10.38 15.12 -12.38
N LEU A 323 -11.27 14.13 -12.54
CA LEU A 323 -10.90 12.72 -12.74
C LEU A 323 -10.55 12.35 -14.20
N ASN A 324 -10.71 13.29 -15.15
CA ASN A 324 -10.52 13.03 -16.57
C ASN A 324 -9.13 13.43 -17.11
N TYR A 325 -8.23 13.94 -16.27
CA TYR A 325 -6.87 14.29 -16.70
C TYR A 325 -5.94 13.07 -16.65
N ARG A 326 -5.62 12.52 -17.83
CA ARG A 326 -4.42 11.70 -18.01
C ARG A 326 -3.21 12.61 -17.83
N VAL A 327 -2.33 12.27 -16.90
CA VAL A 327 -0.95 12.74 -16.95
C VAL A 327 -0.35 12.01 -18.14
N ASP A 328 -0.33 12.67 -19.30
CA ASP A 328 0.52 12.18 -20.40
C ASP A 328 2.00 12.25 -19.92
N PRO A 329 2.81 11.27 -20.31
CA PRO A 329 4.06 10.87 -19.64
C PRO A 329 5.11 11.95 -19.41
#